data_AF-A0A3B9KXV9-F1
#
_entry.id   AF-A0A3B9KXV9-F1
#
_cell.length_a   1.000
_cell.length_b   1.000
_cell.length_c   1.000
_cell.angle_alpha   90.00
_cell.angle_beta   90.00
_cell.angle_gamma   90.00
#
_symmetry.space_group_name_H-M   'P 1'
#
loop_
_entity.id
_entity.type
_entity.pdbx_description
1 polymer ?
#
loop_
_entity_poly.entity_id
_entity_poly.type
_entity_poly.pdbx_seq_one_letter_code
_entity_poly.pdbx_strand_id
1 'polypeptide(L)'
;VMMREAVVTGTGKNAEVAGYRVAGKTGTAEKPVDGGYYDDRNVTSFAAVFPYDRPQYALIVTLDDPKAGSEIGATAAFNAAPAAGRMIERVAPLLGLAPRFEDIRPAGAALRSGEEKRSSL
;
A
#
# COMPACT_ATOMS: atom_id res chain seq x y z
N VAL A 1 -5.41 -12.29 2.76
CA VAL A 1 -5.41 -10.94 3.37
C VAL A 1 -5.86 -9.94 2.32
N MET A 2 -7.10 -9.45 2.38
CA MET A 2 -7.70 -8.59 1.35
C MET A 2 -6.96 -7.25 1.16
N MET A 3 -6.46 -6.64 2.25
CA MET A 3 -5.70 -5.38 2.17
C MET A 3 -4.29 -5.52 1.57
N ARG A 4 -3.71 -6.73 1.57
CA ARG A 4 -2.41 -6.94 0.91
C ARG A 4 -2.56 -6.84 -0.61
N GLU A 5 -3.66 -7.34 -1.15
CA GLU A 5 -3.93 -7.30 -2.58
C GLU A 5 -4.02 -5.87 -3.10
N ALA A 6 -4.60 -4.95 -2.32
CA ALA A 6 -4.61 -3.53 -2.67
C ALA A 6 -3.20 -2.93 -2.83
N VAL A 7 -2.20 -3.45 -2.11
CA VAL A 7 -0.79 -3.04 -2.22
C VAL A 7 -0.06 -3.79 -3.33
N VAL A 8 -0.36 -5.07 -3.59
CA VAL A 8 0.35 -5.83 -4.66
C VAL A 8 -0.21 -5.52 -6.05
N THR A 9 -1.54 -5.48 -6.20
CA THR A 9 -2.23 -5.41 -7.50
C THR A 9 -3.16 -4.21 -7.63
N GLY A 10 -3.51 -3.53 -6.53
CA GLY A 10 -4.43 -2.40 -6.52
C GLY A 10 -3.80 -1.00 -6.53
N THR A 11 -4.57 -0.02 -6.03
CA THR A 11 -4.20 1.42 -5.97
C THR A 11 -3.13 1.73 -4.92
N GLY A 12 -2.84 0.80 -4.01
CA GLY A 12 -1.83 0.93 -2.96
C GLY A 12 -0.42 0.51 -3.38
N LYS A 13 -0.19 0.15 -4.66
CA LYS A 13 1.12 -0.31 -5.18
C LYS A 13 2.31 0.52 -4.77
N ASN A 14 2.14 1.83 -4.76
CA ASN A 14 3.20 2.75 -4.43
C ASN A 14 3.60 2.72 -2.93
N ALA A 15 2.88 1.97 -2.09
CA ALA A 15 3.23 1.71 -0.70
C ALA A 15 3.94 0.36 -0.47
N GLU A 16 4.15 -0.47 -1.50
CA GLU A 16 4.92 -1.71 -1.36
C GLU A 16 6.38 -1.36 -1.03
N VAL A 17 6.94 -2.04 -0.04
CA VAL A 17 8.35 -1.88 0.34
C VAL A 17 9.00 -3.25 0.30
N ALA A 18 10.05 -3.41 -0.51
CA ALA A 18 10.79 -4.66 -0.59
C ALA A 18 11.29 -5.08 0.79
N GLY A 19 11.05 -6.34 1.16
CA GLY A 19 11.43 -6.86 2.47
C GLY A 19 10.45 -6.52 3.61
N TYR A 20 9.48 -5.63 3.42
CA TYR A 20 8.44 -5.38 4.43
C TYR A 20 7.08 -5.84 3.95
N ARG A 21 6.44 -6.66 4.79
CA ARG A 21 5.11 -7.20 4.56
C ARG A 21 4.07 -6.10 4.85
N VAL A 22 3.84 -5.18 3.91
CA VAL A 22 2.86 -4.08 4.04
C VAL A 22 1.50 -4.52 3.51
N ALA A 23 0.42 -4.21 4.24
CA ALA A 23 -0.95 -4.25 3.73
C ALA A 23 -1.63 -2.92 4.03
N GLY A 24 -2.46 -2.43 3.12
CA GLY A 24 -3.07 -1.12 3.31
C GLY A 24 -4.06 -0.72 2.23
N LYS A 25 -4.72 0.42 2.43
CA LYS A 25 -5.74 0.94 1.53
C LYS A 25 -5.59 2.45 1.35
N THR A 26 -5.79 2.90 0.12
CA THR A 26 -5.93 4.30 -0.26
C THR A 26 -7.33 4.83 0.05
N GLY A 27 -7.42 6.04 0.57
CA GLY A 27 -8.64 6.85 0.63
C GLY A 27 -8.44 8.17 -0.11
N THR A 28 -9.43 8.59 -0.89
CA THR A 28 -9.44 9.92 -1.51
C THR A 28 -10.86 10.41 -1.44
N ALA A 29 -11.04 11.57 -0.82
CA ALA A 29 -12.33 12.20 -0.63
C ALA A 29 -12.22 13.65 -1.07
N GLU A 30 -13.25 14.16 -1.72
CA GLU A 30 -13.35 15.58 -2.04
C GLU A 30 -13.42 16.37 -0.72
N LYS A 31 -12.76 17.53 -0.68
CA LYS A 31 -12.69 18.34 0.54
C LYS A 31 -14.04 19.02 0.76
N PRO A 32 -14.62 18.95 1.97
CA PRO A 32 -15.90 19.59 2.24
C PRO A 32 -15.78 21.12 2.22
N VAL A 33 -16.85 21.77 1.77
CA VAL A 33 -17.09 23.22 1.83
C VAL A 33 -18.55 23.44 2.24
N ASP A 34 -18.91 24.63 2.73
CA ASP A 34 -20.29 24.92 3.12
C ASP A 34 -21.26 24.62 1.96
N GLY A 35 -22.16 23.65 2.20
CA GLY A 35 -23.16 23.22 1.23
C GLY A 35 -22.68 22.21 0.16
N GLY A 36 -21.45 21.68 0.22
CA GLY A 36 -20.98 20.70 -0.76
C GLY A 36 -19.52 20.28 -0.61
N TYR A 37 -18.87 20.04 -1.74
CA TYR A 37 -17.46 19.66 -1.84
C TYR A 37 -16.75 20.52 -2.89
N TYR A 38 -15.45 20.71 -2.74
CA TYR A 38 -14.62 21.31 -3.79
C TYR A 38 -14.43 20.32 -4.95
N ASP A 39 -14.63 20.76 -6.19
CA ASP A 39 -14.43 19.94 -7.40
C ASP A 39 -12.96 19.64 -7.68
N ASP A 40 -12.04 20.43 -7.09
CA ASP A 40 -10.60 20.41 -7.39
C ASP A 40 -9.70 20.18 -6.16
N ARG A 41 -10.29 19.95 -4.97
CA ARG A 41 -9.53 19.73 -3.73
C ARG A 41 -9.93 18.43 -3.08
N ASN A 42 -8.92 17.67 -2.69
CA ASN A 42 -9.09 16.40 -2.02
C ASN A 42 -8.41 16.39 -0.65
N VAL A 43 -8.92 15.52 0.23
CA VAL A 43 -8.14 14.97 1.34
C VAL A 43 -7.78 13.55 0.94
N THR A 44 -6.48 13.23 0.95
CA THR A 44 -6.00 11.89 0.63
C THR A 44 -5.45 11.18 1.85
N SER A 45 -5.62 9.86 1.91
CA SER A 45 -5.12 9.07 3.01
C SER A 45 -4.63 7.70 2.57
N PHE A 46 -3.73 7.12 3.37
CA PHE A 46 -3.33 5.74 3.28
C PHE A 46 -3.28 5.13 4.68
N ALA A 47 -4.06 4.08 4.89
CA ALA A 47 -4.05 3.31 6.12
C ALA A 47 -3.31 1.99 5.88
N ALA A 48 -2.32 1.69 6.71
CA ALA A 48 -1.45 0.53 6.58
C ALA A 48 -1.28 -0.23 7.89
N VAL A 49 -1.05 -1.53 7.77
CA VAL A 49 -0.54 -2.39 8.85
C VAL A 49 0.72 -3.11 8.38
N PHE A 50 1.69 -3.23 9.28
CA PHE A 50 2.94 -3.96 9.01
C PHE A 50 3.53 -4.56 10.30
N PRO A 51 4.18 -5.73 10.22
CA PRO A 51 4.08 -6.72 9.14
C PRO A 51 2.66 -7.32 9.03
N TYR A 52 2.08 -7.48 7.84
CA TYR A 52 0.67 -7.88 7.67
C TYR A 52 0.34 -9.29 8.16
N ASP A 53 1.35 -10.16 8.25
CA ASP A 53 1.25 -11.57 8.64
C ASP A 53 1.25 -11.75 10.16
N ARG A 54 1.83 -10.78 10.88
CA ARG A 54 1.76 -10.67 12.34
C ARG A 54 1.76 -9.18 12.70
N PRO A 55 0.61 -8.49 12.56
CA PRO A 55 0.52 -7.04 12.71
C PRO A 55 1.00 -6.59 14.09
N GLN A 56 1.94 -5.63 14.08
CA GLN A 56 2.45 -4.98 15.29
C GLN A 56 2.23 -3.47 15.23
N TYR A 57 2.23 -2.89 14.03
CA TYR A 57 2.13 -1.46 13.81
C TYR A 57 1.03 -1.12 12.82
N ALA A 58 0.37 0.00 13.09
CA ALA A 58 -0.54 0.66 12.17
C ALA A 58 0.03 2.05 11.82
N LEU A 59 -0.09 2.45 10.56
CA LEU A 59 0.32 3.76 10.07
C LEU A 59 -0.83 4.37 9.27
N ILE A 60 -1.21 5.59 9.61
CA ILE A 60 -2.15 6.39 8.82
C ILE A 60 -1.42 7.64 8.38
N VAL A 61 -1.36 7.85 7.06
CA VAL A 61 -0.87 9.09 6.46
C VAL A 61 -2.06 9.79 5.86
N THR A 62 -2.28 11.07 6.22
CA THR A 62 -3.33 11.91 5.64
C THR A 62 -2.69 13.20 5.14
N LEU A 63 -3.07 13.62 3.94
CA LEU A 63 -2.62 14.86 3.32
C LEU A 63 -3.84 15.71 2.98
N ASP A 64 -3.83 16.95 3.45
CA ASP A 64 -4.87 17.94 3.15
C ASP A 64 -4.48 18.74 1.92
N ASP A 65 -5.40 18.82 0.94
CA ASP A 65 -5.27 19.53 -0.32
C ASP A 65 -3.91 19.27 -1.05
N PRO A 66 -3.51 18.00 -1.24
CA PRO A 66 -2.24 17.69 -1.89
C PRO A 66 -2.31 18.09 -3.36
N LYS A 67 -1.34 18.88 -3.82
CA LYS A 67 -1.28 19.31 -5.22
C LYS A 67 -0.78 18.17 -6.11
N ALA A 68 -1.52 17.91 -7.18
CA ALA A 68 -1.14 16.93 -8.18
C ALA A 68 0.05 17.43 -9.02
N GLY A 69 0.92 16.52 -9.44
CA GLY A 69 1.75 16.77 -10.62
C GLY A 69 0.87 16.89 -11.87
N SER A 70 1.35 17.60 -12.89
CA SER A 70 0.57 18.05 -14.06
C SER A 70 -0.23 16.98 -14.81
N GLU A 71 0.05 15.68 -14.60
CA GLU A 71 -0.60 14.59 -15.34
C GLU A 71 -1.25 13.50 -14.45
N ILE A 72 -1.14 13.58 -13.12
CA ILE A 72 -1.31 12.38 -12.26
C ILE A 72 -2.54 12.44 -11.32
N GLY A 73 -3.19 13.61 -11.18
CA GLY A 73 -4.35 13.78 -10.30
C GLY A 73 -4.00 13.69 -8.80
N ALA A 74 -4.80 14.36 -7.96
CA ALA A 74 -4.55 14.45 -6.51
C ALA A 74 -5.12 13.24 -5.75
N THR A 75 -4.73 12.01 -6.12
CA THR A 75 -5.23 10.78 -5.49
C THR A 75 -4.21 10.19 -4.51
N ALA A 76 -4.71 9.47 -3.51
CA ALA A 76 -3.88 8.82 -2.49
C ALA A 76 -2.83 7.85 -3.06
N ALA A 77 -3.09 7.26 -4.23
CA ALA A 77 -2.17 6.36 -4.89
C ALA A 77 -0.81 7.03 -5.19
N PHE A 78 -0.79 8.34 -5.43
CA PHE A 78 0.41 9.05 -5.87
C PHE A 78 1.04 9.95 -4.80
N ASN A 79 0.39 10.11 -3.65
CA ASN A 79 0.90 10.93 -2.55
C ASN A 79 0.99 10.16 -1.23
N ALA A 80 -0.14 9.80 -0.61
CA ALA A 80 -0.20 9.19 0.71
C ALA A 80 0.37 7.77 0.71
N ALA A 81 0.09 6.96 -0.32
CA ALA A 81 0.64 5.61 -0.46
C ALA A 81 2.19 5.61 -0.54
N PRO A 82 2.85 6.34 -1.46
CA PRO A 82 4.31 6.39 -1.51
C PRO A 82 4.94 7.08 -0.30
N ALA A 83 4.25 8.05 0.33
CA ALA A 83 4.70 8.59 1.60
C ALA A 83 4.73 7.52 2.70
N ALA A 84 3.66 6.73 2.83
CA ALA A 84 3.58 5.63 3.79
C ALA A 84 4.66 4.58 3.54
N GLY A 85 4.88 4.16 2.28
CA GLY A 85 5.95 3.22 1.93
C GLY A 85 7.33 3.70 2.37
N ARG A 86 7.69 4.95 2.04
CA ARG A 86 8.97 5.56 2.45
C ARG A 86 9.14 5.70 3.96
N MET A 87 8.04 5.96 4.68
CA MET A 87 8.04 6.01 6.14
C MET A 87 8.27 4.62 6.72
N ILE A 88 7.55 3.60 6.25
CA ILE A 88 7.71 2.21 6.72
C ILE A 88 9.15 1.73 6.48
N GLU A 89 9.70 1.98 5.29
CA GLU A 89 11.09 1.63 4.95
C GLU A 89 12.12 2.18 5.96
N ARG A 90 11.92 3.42 6.42
CA ARG A 90 12.83 4.11 7.34
C ARG A 90 12.57 3.79 8.81
N VAL A 91 11.31 3.62 9.19
CA VAL A 91 10.90 3.45 10.59
C VAL A 91 10.99 1.99 11.02
N ALA A 92 10.68 1.04 10.15
CA ALA A 92 10.68 -0.38 10.52
C ALA A 92 12.03 -0.90 11.07
N PRO A 93 13.21 -0.54 10.51
CA PRO A 93 14.50 -0.91 11.12
C PRO A 93 14.68 -0.34 12.53
N LEU A 94 14.24 0.91 12.74
CA LEU A 94 14.34 1.58 14.05
C LEU A 94 13.44 0.91 15.10
N LEU A 95 12.36 0.27 14.66
CA LEU A 95 11.44 -0.53 15.47
C LEU A 95 11.92 -1.99 15.67
N GLY A 96 13.14 -2.32 15.23
CA GLY A 96 13.70 -3.68 15.35
C GLY A 96 13.12 -4.68 14.35
N LEU A 97 12.41 -4.21 13.31
CA LEU A 97 11.92 -5.07 12.25
C LEU A 97 12.99 -5.19 11.16
N ALA A 98 13.64 -6.36 11.09
CA ALA A 98 14.52 -6.68 9.97
C ALA A 98 13.69 -6.93 8.69
N PRO A 99 14.19 -6.50 7.51
CA PRO A 99 13.55 -6.82 6.24
C PRO A 99 13.62 -8.33 5.96
N ARG A 100 12.52 -8.90 5.46
CA ARG A 100 12.34 -10.32 5.15
C ARG A 100 12.09 -10.52 3.66
N PHE A 101 13.06 -11.10 2.96
CA PHE A 101 13.03 -11.27 1.50
C PHE A 101 12.51 -12.64 1.04
N GLU A 102 12.26 -13.55 1.99
CA GLU A 102 11.91 -14.97 1.74
C GLU A 102 10.62 -15.14 0.91
N ASP A 103 9.70 -14.17 0.95
CA ASP A 103 8.41 -14.22 0.25
C ASP A 103 8.25 -13.15 -0.83
N ILE A 104 9.36 -12.62 -1.38
CA ILE A 104 9.26 -11.71 -2.53
C ILE A 104 8.82 -12.53 -3.73
N ARG A 105 7.50 -12.62 -3.90
CA ARG A 105 6.89 -13.00 -5.17
C ARG A 105 7.25 -11.89 -6.16
N PRO A 106 7.98 -12.20 -7.25
CA PRO A 106 8.10 -11.24 -8.33
C PRO A 106 6.69 -10.90 -8.80
N ALA A 107 6.37 -9.61 -8.88
CA ALA A 107 5.10 -9.16 -9.41
C ALA A 107 4.95 -9.72 -10.84
N GLY A 108 4.15 -10.78 -11.01
CA GLY A 108 3.91 -11.43 -12.30
C GLY A 108 4.17 -12.95 -12.37
N ALA A 109 4.70 -13.61 -11.34
CA ALA A 109 4.84 -15.06 -11.39
C ALA A 109 3.48 -15.76 -11.15
N ALA A 110 2.86 -16.22 -12.24
CA ALA A 110 1.64 -17.03 -12.19
C ALA A 110 1.83 -18.26 -11.29
N LEU A 111 0.86 -18.51 -10.42
CA LEU A 111 0.78 -19.71 -9.59
C LEU A 111 0.70 -20.94 -10.49
N ARG A 112 1.81 -21.65 -10.68
CA ARG A 112 1.73 -23.03 -11.17
C ARG A 112 1.32 -23.89 -9.98
N SER A 113 0.03 -24.28 -9.95
CA SER A 113 -0.49 -25.31 -9.04
C SER A 113 0.31 -26.58 -9.27
N GLY A 114 1.06 -27.01 -8.25
CA GLY A 114 1.72 -28.30 -8.24
C GLY A 114 0.75 -29.36 -7.75
N GLU A 115 -0.15 -29.82 -8.64
CA GLU A 115 -0.91 -31.06 -8.44
C GLU A 115 -0.29 -32.17 -9.29
N GLU A 116 0.50 -32.98 -8.59
CA GLU A 116 0.43 -34.44 -8.62
C GLU A 116 0.44 -35.14 -9.99
N LYS A 117 1.64 -35.29 -10.57
CA LYS A 117 1.95 -36.42 -11.45
C LYS A 117 2.55 -37.59 -10.66
N ARG A 118 1.86 -38.03 -9.60
CA ARG A 118 2.05 -39.34 -8.95
C ARG A 118 1.03 -40.33 -9.50
N SER A 119 1.15 -40.66 -10.78
CA SER A 119 0.44 -41.80 -11.37
C SER A 119 1.20 -42.23 -12.63
N SER A 120 2.35 -42.87 -12.43
CA SER A 120 2.94 -43.84 -13.37
C SER A 120 4.17 -44.48 -12.73
N LEU A 121 3.94 -45.34 -11.75
CA LEU A 121 4.74 -46.54 -11.45
C LEU A 121 3.78 -47.63 -11.00
#